data_AF-A0A527XI97-F1
#
_entry.id   AF-A0A527XI97-F1
#
_cell.length_a   1.000
_cell.length_b   1.000
_cell.length_c   1.000
_cell.angle_alpha   90.00
_cell.angle_beta   90.00
_cell.angle_gamma   90.00
#
_symmetry.space_group_name_H-M   'P 1'
#
loop_
_entity.id
_entity.type
_entity.pdbx_description
1 polymer ?
#
loop_
_entity_poly.entity_id
_entity_poly.type
_entity_poly.pdbx_seq_one_letter_code
_entity_poly.pdbx_strand_id
1 'polypeptide(L)' 'MPRAVIFGAGHGSTYRGQDSSGYAEAANAIRTASQDDAPLVEHWDFDLGGPLFNGGPGCCTDAGDI' A
#
# COMPACT_ATOMS: atom_id res chain seq x y z
N MET A 1 16.07 7.23 -7.42
CA MET A 1 15.55 5.87 -7.73
C MET A 1 14.66 5.45 -6.57
N PRO A 2 13.49 4.84 -6.81
CA PRO A 2 12.65 4.31 -5.74
C PRO A 2 13.39 3.21 -4.99
N ARG A 3 13.28 3.21 -3.67
CA ARG A 3 13.84 2.20 -2.76
C ARG A 3 12.84 1.08 -2.50
N ALA A 4 11.55 1.38 -2.59
CA ALA A 4 10.46 0.42 -2.56
C ALA A 4 9.54 0.60 -3.76
N VAL A 5 9.05 -0.51 -4.31
CA VAL A 5 8.03 -0.54 -5.36
C VAL A 5 6.90 -1.41 -4.82
N ILE A 6 5.69 -0.86 -4.84
CA ILE A 6 4.47 -1.54 -4.41
C ILE A 6 3.66 -1.83 -5.66
N PHE A 7 3.10 -3.03 -5.77
CA PHE A 7 2.17 -3.39 -6.83
C PHE A 7 1.10 -4.32 -6.26
N GLY A 8 -0.08 -4.31 -6.86
CA GLY A 8 -1.15 -5.24 -6.51
C GLY A 8 -1.01 -6.52 -7.30
N ALA A 9 -1.13 -7.66 -6.61
CA ALA A 9 -1.20 -8.97 -7.22
C ALA A 9 -2.54 -9.61 -6.83
N GLY A 10 -3.60 -9.19 -7.52
CA GLY A 10 -4.95 -9.67 -7.27
C GLY A 10 -5.01 -11.18 -7.47
N HIS A 11 -5.19 -11.94 -6.39
CA HIS A 11 -5.29 -13.40 -6.46
C HIS A 11 -6.58 -13.88 -5.79
N GLY A 12 -7.57 -14.21 -6.62
CA GLY A 12 -8.85 -14.74 -6.18
C GLY A 12 -9.02 -16.25 -6.39
N SER A 13 -7.97 -16.95 -6.83
CA SER A 13 -8.06 -18.39 -7.07
C SER A 13 -8.05 -19.15 -5.74
N THR A 14 -9.03 -20.04 -5.60
CA THR A 14 -9.37 -20.70 -4.35
C THR A 14 -8.40 -21.82 -3.99
N TYR A 15 -7.82 -21.77 -2.78
CA TYR A 15 -7.23 -22.95 -2.14
C TYR A 15 -8.34 -23.88 -1.65
N ARG A 16 -8.12 -25.20 -1.73
CA ARG A 16 -9.15 -26.19 -1.41
C ARG A 16 -9.81 -25.92 -0.04
N GLY A 17 -11.13 -25.68 -0.06
CA GLY A 17 -11.95 -25.49 1.14
C GLY A 17 -12.12 -24.04 1.59
N GLN A 18 -11.62 -23.05 0.84
CA GLN A 18 -11.80 -21.63 1.16
C GLN A 18 -12.32 -20.85 -0.06
N ASP A 19 -13.31 -19.99 0.12
CA ASP A 19 -13.63 -19.01 -0.91
C ASP A 19 -12.60 -17.87 -0.84
N SER A 20 -11.74 -17.76 -1.84
CA SER A 20 -10.72 -16.71 -1.95
C SER A 20 -11.11 -15.59 -2.91
N SER A 21 -12.30 -15.64 -3.51
CA SER A 21 -12.74 -14.69 -4.54
C SER A 21 -12.67 -13.23 -4.09
N GLY A 22 -12.96 -12.97 -2.81
CA GLY A 22 -12.89 -11.63 -2.23
C GLY A 22 -11.47 -11.01 -2.18
N TYR A 23 -10.41 -11.81 -2.33
CA TYR A 23 -9.03 -11.30 -2.31
C TYR A 23 -8.57 -10.75 -3.66
N ALA A 24 -9.30 -11.01 -4.75
CA ALA A 24 -8.97 -10.45 -6.07
C ALA A 24 -8.91 -8.91 -6.06
N GLU A 25 -9.79 -8.27 -5.29
CA GLU A 25 -9.93 -6.81 -5.21
C GLU A 25 -9.14 -6.18 -4.05
N ALA A 26 -8.38 -6.97 -3.28
CA ALA A 26 -7.76 -6.51 -2.05
C ALA A 26 -6.82 -5.31 -2.26
N ALA A 27 -6.02 -5.31 -3.34
CA ALA A 27 -5.11 -4.21 -3.65
C ALA A 27 -5.85 -2.90 -3.92
N ASN A 28 -6.95 -2.95 -4.66
CA ASN A 28 -7.78 -1.78 -4.93
C ASN A 28 -8.47 -1.25 -3.66
N ALA A 29 -8.97 -2.16 -2.81
CA ALA A 29 -9.56 -1.80 -1.52
C ALA A 29 -8.55 -1.11 -0.61
N ILE A 30 -7.31 -1.63 -0.53
CA ILE A 30 -6.22 -1.01 0.25
C ILE A 30 -5.90 0.37 -0.30
N ARG A 31 -5.69 0.53 -1.62
CA ARG A 31 -5.40 1.84 -2.23
C ARG A 31 -6.47 2.87 -1.94
N THR A 32 -7.74 2.45 -2.01
CA THR A 32 -8.89 3.32 -1.72
C THR A 32 -8.86 3.77 -0.26
N ALA A 33 -8.69 2.84 0.68
CA ALA A 33 -8.60 3.17 2.10
C ALA A 33 -7.39 4.05 2.42
N SER A 34 -6.24 3.82 1.79
CA SER A 34 -5.02 4.61 1.99
C SER A 34 -5.14 6.07 1.54
N GLN A 35 -6.16 6.46 0.76
CA GLN A 35 -6.34 7.86 0.37
C GLN A 35 -6.62 8.77 1.57
N ASP A 36 -7.26 8.25 2.61
CA ASP A 36 -7.57 9.02 3.83
C ASP A 36 -6.28 9.41 4.58
N ASP A 37 -5.23 8.60 4.46
CA ASP A 37 -3.93 8.82 5.11
C ASP A 37 -2.93 9.56 4.21
N ALA A 38 -3.19 9.68 2.90
CA ALA A 38 -2.27 10.33 1.95
C ALA A 38 -1.86 11.76 2.35
N PRO A 39 -2.74 12.61 2.94
CA PRO A 39 -2.35 13.92 3.43
C PRO A 39 -1.42 13.90 4.65
N LEU A 40 -1.27 12.75 5.32
CA LEU A 40 -0.54 12.61 6.59
C LEU A 40 0.94 12.27 6.41
N VAL A 41 1.44 12.12 5.18
CA VAL A 41 2.84 11.70 4.89
C VAL A 41 3.88 12.59 5.59
N GLU A 42 3.58 13.88 5.73
CA GLU A 42 4.45 14.87 6.39
C GLU A 42 4.13 15.06 7.89
N HIS A 43 3.14 14.35 8.43
CA HIS A 43 2.78 14.42 9.84
C HIS A 43 3.71 13.60 10.72
N TRP A 44 3.79 13.95 11.99
CA TRP A 44 4.65 13.28 12.96
C TRP A 44 4.16 11.87 13.26
N ASP A 45 5.02 10.88 13.05
CA ASP A 45 4.85 9.51 13.50
C ASP A 45 5.76 9.25 14.71
N PHE A 46 5.17 8.70 15.78
CA PHE A 46 5.87 8.47 17.04
C PHE A 46 6.83 7.27 17.00
N ASP A 47 6.52 6.26 16.21
CA ASP A 47 7.35 5.07 16.05
C ASP A 47 8.57 5.38 15.17
N LEU A 48 8.41 6.31 14.22
CA LEU A 48 9.51 6.81 13.36
C LEU A 48 10.30 7.95 14.01
N GLY A 49 9.73 8.63 15.01
CA GLY A 49 10.33 9.82 15.64
C GLY A 49 10.38 11.05 14.71
N GLY A 50 9.44 11.14 13.76
CA GLY A 50 9.37 12.16 12.73
C GLY A 50 8.44 11.76 11.58
N PRO A 51 8.31 12.59 10.52
CA PRO A 51 7.51 12.25 9.34
C PRO A 51 8.04 11.05 8.56
N LEU A 52 7.20 10.42 7.74
CA LEU A 52 7.51 9.16 7.04
C LEU A 52 8.80 9.21 6.23
N PHE A 53 9.05 10.31 5.52
CA PHE A 53 10.29 10.54 4.78
C PHE A 53 11.25 11.53 5.46
N ASN A 54 10.87 12.03 6.64
CA ASN A 54 11.66 12.91 7.48
C ASN A 54 12.27 14.10 6.70
N GLY A 55 11.45 14.77 5.89
CA GLY A 55 11.86 15.90 5.03
C GLY A 55 12.69 15.53 3.79
N GLY A 56 12.98 14.25 3.58
CA GLY A 56 13.56 13.74 2.34
C GLY A 56 12.51 13.53 1.24
N PRO A 57 12.94 13.35 -0.03
CA PRO A 57 12.01 13.02 -1.09
C PRO A 57 11.38 11.63 -0.85
N GLY A 58 10.11 11.49 -1.23
CA GLY A 58 9.44 10.19 -1.25
C GLY A 58 10.28 9.15 -2.01
N CYS A 59 10.55 8.02 -1.36
CA CYS A 59 11.43 6.98 -1.90
C CYS A 59 10.71 5.66 -2.19
N CYS A 60 9.40 5.72 -2.41
CA CYS A 60 8.56 4.60 -2.81
C CYS A 60 7.62 4.99 -3.95
N THR A 61 7.19 4.00 -4.74
CA THR A 61 6.25 4.20 -5.84
C THR A 61 5.27 3.04 -5.94
N ASP A 62 4.03 3.34 -6.29
CA ASP A 62 3.02 2.36 -6.67
C ASP A 62 3.10 2.14 -8.19
N ALA A 63 3.31 0.90 -8.60
CA ALA A 63 3.46 0.49 -10.00
C ALA A 63 2.15 -0.05 -10.62
N GLY A 64 1.03 0.04 -9.90
CA GLY A 64 -0.26 -0.49 -10.36
C GLY A 64 -0.37 -1.99 -10.07
N ASP A 65 -1.03 -2.72 -10.97
CA ASP A 65 -1.34 -4.14 -10.78
C ASP A 65 -0.63 -5.03 -11.81
N ILE A 66 -0.43 -6.30 -11.45
CA ILE A 66 0.08 -7.36 -12.33
C ILE A 66 -1.01 -8.36 -12.74
#